data_AF-A0A353RKV1-F1
#
_entry.id   AF-A0A353RKV1-F1
#
_cell.length_a   1.000
_cell.length_b   1.000
_cell.length_c   1.000
_cell.angle_alpha   90.00
_cell.angle_beta   90.00
_cell.angle_gamma   90.00
#
_symmetry.space_group_name_H-M   'P 1'
#
loop_
_entity.id
_entity.type
_entity.pdbx_description
1 polymer ?
#
loop_
_entity_poly.entity_id
_entity_poly.type
_entity_poly.pdbx_seq_one_letter_code
_entity_poly.pdbx_strand_id
1 'polypeptide(L)' 'NFEQKIEFNKVRQLISDRCLSILGREKVEEMHFSASFDDISTLLSQTEEFVRIREEEDTFPADHFYDLRPVLRHVRVAG' A
#
# COMPACT_ATOMS: atom_id res chain seq x y z
N ASN A 1 -13.52 2.41 -18.57
CA ASN A 1 -12.37 3.25 -18.94
C ASN A 1 -12.50 4.65 -18.30
N PHE A 2 -12.58 4.71 -16.96
CA PHE A 2 -12.73 5.96 -16.20
C PHE A 2 -11.37 6.43 -15.68
N GLU A 3 -10.59 5.53 -15.09
CA GLU A 3 -9.27 5.83 -14.54
C GLU A 3 -8.28 6.39 -15.58
N GLN A 4 -8.34 5.92 -16.84
CA GLN A 4 -7.51 6.48 -17.91
C GLN A 4 -7.90 7.93 -18.25
N LYS A 5 -9.20 8.26 -18.17
CA LYS A 5 -9.70 9.61 -18.48
C LYS A 5 -9.29 10.63 -17.43
N ILE A 6 -9.13 10.20 -16.18
CA ILE A 6 -8.66 11.05 -15.07
C ILE A 6 -7.15 10.90 -14.83
N GLU A 7 -6.44 10.19 -15.72
CA GLU A 7 -5.00 9.91 -15.62
C GLU A 7 -4.56 9.32 -14.27
N PHE A 8 -5.41 8.53 -13.61
CA PHE A 8 -5.13 7.99 -12.28
C PHE A 8 -3.91 7.05 -12.26
N ASN A 9 -3.54 6.50 -13.41
CA ASN A 9 -2.31 5.73 -13.58
C ASN A 9 -1.06 6.55 -13.20
N LYS A 10 -1.06 7.87 -13.42
CA LYS A 10 0.04 8.74 -13.00
C LYS A 10 0.15 8.82 -11.48
N VAL A 11 -0.98 8.84 -10.79
CA VAL A 11 -1.02 8.79 -9.32
C VAL A 11 -0.45 7.47 -8.82
N ARG A 12 -0.89 6.32 -9.38
CA ARG A 12 -0.33 5.00 -9.03
C ARG A 12 1.19 4.95 -9.26
N GLN A 13 1.68 5.47 -10.38
CA GLN A 13 3.11 5.52 -10.66
C GLN A 13 3.87 6.33 -9.60
N LEU A 14 3.38 7.53 -9.26
CA LEU A 14 4.00 8.38 -8.24
C LEU A 14 4.05 7.74 -6.85
N ILE A 15 3.03 6.93 -6.50
CA ILE A 15 3.00 6.17 -5.25
C ILE A 15 4.00 5.02 -5.32
N SER A 16 3.98 4.22 -6.40
CA SER A 16 4.90 3.08 -6.60
C SER A 16 6.36 3.51 -6.55
N ASP A 17 6.70 4.65 -7.16
CA ASP A 17 8.06 5.20 -7.15
C ASP A 17 8.53 5.61 -5.74
N ARG A 18 7.60 5.86 -4.82
CA ARG A 18 7.89 6.19 -3.41
C ARG A 18 7.79 4.98 -2.47
N CYS A 19 7.39 3.80 -2.96
CA CYS A 19 7.35 2.60 -2.13
C CYS A 19 8.76 2.18 -1.71
N LEU A 20 8.90 1.87 -0.41
CA LEU A 20 10.16 1.45 0.21
C LEU A 20 10.46 -0.04 0.03
N SER A 21 9.52 -0.80 -0.55
CA SER A 21 9.65 -2.25 -0.72
C SER A 21 8.85 -2.77 -1.91
N ILE A 22 9.22 -3.96 -2.38
CA ILE A 22 8.49 -4.68 -3.42
C ILE A 22 7.05 -4.97 -2.95
N LEU A 23 6.86 -5.33 -1.68
CA LEU A 23 5.54 -5.55 -1.08
C LEU A 23 4.65 -4.31 -1.18
N GLY A 24 5.21 -3.12 -0.97
CA GLY A 24 4.49 -1.86 -1.15
C GLY A 24 4.07 -1.63 -2.60
N ARG A 25 4.96 -1.95 -3.57
CA ARG A 25 4.66 -1.83 -5.00
C ARG A 25 3.55 -2.79 -5.43
N GLU A 26 3.58 -4.04 -4.96
CA GLU A 26 2.51 -5.01 -5.19
C GLU A 26 1.16 -4.47 -4.68
N LYS A 27 1.13 -3.81 -3.51
CA LYS A 27 -0.09 -3.17 -2.99
C LYS A 27 -0.60 -2.03 -3.86
N VAL A 28 0.29 -1.26 -4.48
CA VAL A 28 -0.10 -0.22 -5.45
C VAL A 28 -0.70 -0.82 -6.71
N GLU A 29 -0.17 -1.95 -7.17
CA GLU A 29 -0.71 -2.68 -8.33
C GLU A 29 -2.12 -3.24 -8.08
N GLU A 30 -2.41 -3.65 -6.84
CA GLU A 30 -3.75 -4.12 -6.41
C GLU A 30 -4.79 -2.99 -6.30
N MET A 31 -4.38 -1.71 -6.35
CA MET A 31 -5.31 -0.57 -6.22
C MET A 31 -6.28 -0.50 -7.41
N HIS A 32 -7.57 -0.51 -7.11
CA HIS A 32 -8.66 -0.41 -8.08
C HIS A 32 -9.66 0.66 -7.65
N PHE A 33 -10.35 1.25 -8.63
CA PHE A 33 -11.48 2.12 -8.36
C PHE A 33 -12.53 1.41 -7.49
N SER A 34 -12.94 2.07 -6.41
CA SER A 34 -14.10 1.67 -5.61
C SER A 34 -15.24 2.67 -5.84
N ALA A 35 -16.47 2.15 -5.86
CA ALA A 35 -17.70 2.96 -5.86
C ALA A 35 -18.42 2.92 -4.50
N SER A 36 -17.88 2.18 -3.52
CA SER A 36 -18.45 2.05 -2.19
C SER A 36 -18.07 3.26 -1.34
N PHE A 37 -19.07 4.01 -0.90
CA PHE A 37 -18.85 5.18 -0.04
C PHE A 37 -18.12 4.79 1.26
N ASP A 38 -18.53 3.68 1.88
CA ASP A 38 -17.95 3.23 3.15
C ASP A 38 -16.47 2.82 2.98
N ASP A 39 -16.13 2.13 1.89
CA ASP A 39 -14.75 1.73 1.60
C ASP A 39 -13.88 2.97 1.34
N ILE A 40 -14.38 3.91 0.52
CA ILE A 40 -13.66 5.16 0.21
C ILE A 40 -13.44 5.97 1.49
N SER A 41 -14.48 6.14 2.31
CA SER A 41 -14.42 6.88 3.57
C SER A 41 -13.39 6.26 4.52
N THR A 42 -13.40 4.94 4.65
CA THR A 42 -12.46 4.19 5.49
C THR A 42 -11.02 4.37 5.02
N LEU A 43 -10.75 4.17 3.73
CA LEU A 43 -9.41 4.29 3.16
C LEU A 43 -8.85 5.71 3.26
N LEU A 44 -9.69 6.73 3.07
CA LEU A 44 -9.30 8.13 3.24
C LEU A 44 -8.97 8.44 4.70
N SER A 45 -9.80 8.01 5.64
CA SER A 45 -9.58 8.20 7.08
C SER A 45 -8.28 7.55 7.55
N GLN A 46 -8.03 6.31 7.15
CA GLN A 46 -6.78 5.58 7.44
C GLN A 46 -5.56 6.29 6.86
N THR A 47 -5.68 6.82 5.63
CA THR A 47 -4.59 7.57 5.00
C THR A 47 -4.29 8.85 5.77
N GLU A 48 -5.32 9.60 6.16
CA GLU A 48 -5.19 10.84 6.93
C GLU A 48 -4.58 10.59 8.32
N GLU A 49 -5.03 9.55 9.00
CA GLU A 49 -4.46 9.11 10.28
C GLU A 49 -2.98 8.75 10.14
N PHE A 50 -2.61 7.99 9.09
CA PHE A 50 -1.22 7.62 8.86
C PHE A 50 -0.33 8.83 8.54
N VAL A 51 -0.85 9.86 7.86
CA VAL A 51 -0.13 11.12 7.65
C VAL A 51 0.14 11.81 8.99
N ARG A 52 -0.87 11.91 9.86
CA ARG A 52 -0.70 12.50 11.21
C ARG A 52 0.34 11.74 12.04
N ILE A 53 0.24 10.41 12.09
CA ILE A 53 1.21 9.57 12.81
C ILE A 53 2.63 9.84 12.32
N ARG A 54 2.83 9.95 10.99
CA ARG A 54 4.15 10.24 10.43
C ARG A 54 4.69 11.63 10.73
N GLU A 55 3.82 12.61 10.94
CA GLU A 55 4.21 13.99 11.28
C GLU A 55 4.44 14.17 12.78
N GLU A 56 3.71 13.42 13.61
CA GLU A 56 3.75 13.52 15.08
C GLU A 56 4.75 12.56 15.74
N GLU A 57 5.01 11.39 15.15
CA GLU A 57 5.92 10.38 15.70
C GLU A 57 7.30 10.43 15.03
N ASP A 58 8.29 10.96 15.77
CA ASP A 58 9.70 11.03 15.32
C ASP A 58 10.32 9.66 14.98
N THR A 59 9.77 8.56 15.53
CA THR A 59 10.31 7.19 15.36
C THR A 59 9.22 6.18 14.99
N PHE A 60 8.41 6.49 13.98
CA PHE A 60 7.52 5.48 13.42
C PHE A 60 8.31 4.42 12.63
N PRO A 61 8.10 3.10 12.86
CA PRO A 61 8.81 2.05 12.14
C PRO A 61 8.37 2.01 10.66
N ALA A 62 9.19 2.58 9.78
CA ALA A 62 8.88 2.80 8.36
C ALA A 62 9.88 2.09 7.43
N ASP A 63 10.55 1.07 7.93
CA ASP A 63 11.71 0.44 7.31
C ASP A 63 11.71 -1.08 7.57
N HIS A 64 12.67 -1.80 6.98
CA HIS A 64 12.83 -3.25 7.13
C HIS A 64 11.62 -4.10 6.68
N PHE A 65 11.04 -3.77 5.53
CA PHE A 65 10.01 -4.58 4.89
C PHE A 65 10.61 -5.79 4.18
N TYR A 66 10.52 -6.97 4.78
CA TYR A 66 10.99 -8.22 4.20
C TYR A 66 9.85 -9.04 3.61
N ASP A 67 10.05 -9.55 2.40
CA ASP A 67 9.18 -10.60 1.87
C ASP A 67 9.53 -11.93 2.54
N LEU A 68 8.71 -12.34 3.51
CA LEU A 68 8.87 -13.60 4.24
C LEU A 68 8.19 -14.78 3.52
N ARG A 69 7.43 -14.55 2.44
CA ARG A 69 6.74 -15.63 1.69
C ARG A 69 7.71 -16.72 1.21
N PRO A 70 8.91 -16.40 0.69
CA PRO A 70 9.90 -17.42 0.33
C PRO A 70 10.33 -18.26 1.53
N VAL A 71 10.63 -17.63 2.67
CA VAL A 71 11.08 -18.34 3.88
C VAL A 71 9.97 -19.24 4.42
N LEU A 72 8.75 -18.74 4.53
CA LEU A 72 7.58 -19.49 5.01
C LEU A 72 7.26 -20.70 4.14
N ARG A 73 7.52 -20.62 2.82
CA ARG A 73 7.35 -21.76 1.91
C ARG A 73 8.28 -22.94 2.27
N HIS A 74 9.49 -22.67 2.77
CA HIS A 74 10.45 -23.69 3.18
C HIS A 74 10.21 -24.21 4.61
N VAL A 75 9.53 -23.43 5.45
CA VAL A 75 9.18 -23.80 6.85
C VAL A 75 7.98 -24.75 6.92
N ARG A 76 7.25 -24.98 5.82
CA ARG A 76 6.24 -26.06 5.76
C ARG A 76 6.93 -27.40 6.02
N VAL A 77 6.89 -27.83 7.27
CA VAL A 77 7.26 -29.16 7.74
C VAL A 77 6.55 -30.16 6.84
N ALA A 78 7.31 -31.13 6.33
CA ALA A 78 6.76 -32.27 5.63
C ALA A 78 5.78 -32.98 6.59
N GLY A 79 4.49 -32.84 6.31
CA GLY A 79 3.38 -33.55 6.92
C GLY A 79 2.52 -34.12 5.82
#